data_AF-A0A6P6VAX7-F1
#
_entry.id   AF-A0A6P6VAX7-F1
#
_cell.length_a   1.000
_cell.length_b   1.000
_cell.length_c   1.000
_cell.angle_alpha   90.00
_cell.angle_beta   90.00
_cell.angle_gamma   90.00
#
_symmetry.space_group_name_H-M   'P 1'
#
loop_
_entity.id
_entity.type
_entity.pdbx_description
1 polymer ?
#
loop_
_entity_poly.entity_id
_entity_poly.type
_entity_poly.pdbx_seq_one_letter_code
_entity_poly.pdbx_strand_id
1 'polypeptide(L)'
;MRAFFILPAILWLLLCSQRVISHGDHPLARISIQKTVAAIDNNASIRAFPSTLGANGLNQEWVTVEYSISNPAIDDWIGVFSPANFSAAACSAENRMVSPPLLCNAPIKYQYANRTNPTYKNTGKGSLKLQLINQRSDFSFALFSGGVSNPKLVALSNKVAFVNPNAPVYPRLAQGKTWDEMTVTWTSGYGINDAEPFVEWGLKGDEQRRSPAGTLTFDRNSLCGAPATTVGWRDPGFIHTSYLKELWPNVLYTYKLGHRLHNGSYIWSQNYQFRASPYPGQNSLQRVVIFGDMGKCRMKPMAPMNITISNKWDQFTSQIAPISSLVPYMLASGNHERDWPGTGSFYGNLDSGGECGVPVQNMFYVPAENRAKFWYSTDYGMFRFCIADTEHDWREGSEQYNFIEHCLASVDRQKQPWLIFLAHRVLGYSSATFYADDGSFAEPMGRESLQKLWQKYKVDIAIYGHAHNYERTCPIYQNICTNNEKHFYKGILNGTIHVVAGGAGAGLAEFSTFQPKWSIFRDYDYGFVKLTAFNHSNLLFEYKKSSNGSVYDSFRISRDYKDILACTMDSCPSTTLAS
;
A
#
# COMPACT_ATOMS: atom_id res chain seq x y z
N MET A 1 -45.93 50.20 66.18
CA MET A 1 -46.55 49.14 67.01
C MET A 1 -46.54 47.86 66.17
N ARG A 2 -46.16 46.74 66.79
CA ARG A 2 -45.85 45.42 66.20
C ARG A 2 -46.90 44.91 65.18
N ALA A 3 -46.44 44.32 64.08
CA ALA A 3 -46.87 42.99 63.62
C ALA A 3 -46.00 42.52 62.43
N PHE A 4 -45.53 41.28 62.54
CA PHE A 4 -44.68 40.53 61.62
C PHE A 4 -45.39 40.15 60.32
N PHE A 5 -44.67 40.14 59.19
CA PHE A 5 -44.43 38.99 58.28
C PHE A 5 -43.85 39.54 56.96
N ILE A 6 -42.57 39.25 56.69
CA ILE A 6 -41.93 39.46 55.39
C ILE A 6 -41.86 38.08 54.71
N LEU A 7 -42.48 37.95 53.54
CA LEU A 7 -42.11 36.95 52.53
C LEU A 7 -40.86 37.45 51.80
N PRO A 8 -39.94 36.54 51.43
CA PRO A 8 -39.86 36.27 50.01
C PRO A 8 -39.81 34.78 49.68
N ALA A 9 -40.23 34.54 48.43
CA ALA A 9 -40.49 33.26 47.82
C ALA A 9 -39.26 32.35 47.72
N ILE A 10 -39.57 31.09 48.04
CA ILE A 10 -38.90 29.82 47.80
C ILE A 10 -37.94 29.82 46.59
N LEU A 11 -36.65 29.64 46.87
CA LEU A 11 -35.77 28.76 46.09
C LEU A 11 -34.74 28.16 47.07
N TRP A 12 -34.79 26.84 47.25
CA TRP A 12 -33.98 26.08 48.20
C TRP A 12 -32.48 26.15 47.84
N LEU A 13 -31.67 26.51 48.83
CA LEU A 13 -30.23 26.35 48.91
C LEU A 13 -29.93 25.20 49.89
N LEU A 14 -29.16 24.18 49.48
CA LEU A 14 -27.84 23.84 50.03
C LEU A 14 -27.39 22.42 49.63
N LEU A 15 -26.28 22.41 48.90
CA LEU A 15 -25.07 21.59 49.08
C LEU A 15 -25.22 20.10 49.42
N CYS A 16 -24.78 19.24 48.49
CA CYS A 16 -23.82 18.20 48.84
C CYS A 16 -23.00 17.75 47.62
N SER A 17 -21.75 17.38 47.92
CA SER A 17 -20.68 16.93 47.03
C SER A 17 -21.06 15.83 46.03
N GLN A 18 -20.27 15.77 44.95
CA GLN A 18 -19.94 14.60 44.13
C GLN A 18 -20.84 13.37 44.29
N ARG A 19 -21.65 13.10 43.28
CA ARG A 19 -22.04 11.73 42.86
C ARG A 19 -22.60 11.82 41.44
N VAL A 20 -21.75 11.57 40.44
CA VAL A 20 -22.28 10.95 39.22
C VAL A 20 -22.63 9.53 39.62
N ILE A 21 -23.92 9.25 39.58
CA ILE A 21 -24.50 7.96 39.95
C ILE A 21 -24.00 6.93 38.94
N SER A 22 -23.13 6.05 39.44
CA SER A 22 -22.88 4.73 38.87
C SER A 22 -24.11 3.86 39.10
N HIS A 23 -24.88 3.63 38.04
CA HIS A 23 -25.79 2.50 37.85
C HIS A 23 -25.60 2.07 36.39
N GLY A 24 -25.31 0.84 36.03
CA GLY A 24 -25.13 -0.38 36.80
C GLY A 24 -24.46 -1.41 35.89
N ASP A 25 -23.81 -2.38 36.52
CA ASP A 25 -23.24 -3.60 35.97
C ASP A 25 -22.17 -3.47 34.87
N HIS A 26 -20.94 -3.41 35.38
CA HIS A 26 -19.69 -3.78 34.75
C HIS A 26 -19.83 -5.07 33.87
N PRO A 27 -19.72 -5.01 32.53
CA PRO A 27 -19.74 -6.23 31.70
C PRO A 27 -18.42 -7.00 31.70
N LEU A 28 -17.38 -6.53 32.41
CA LEU A 28 -16.04 -7.15 32.36
C LEU A 28 -15.81 -8.28 33.37
N ALA A 29 -16.83 -8.73 34.11
CA ALA A 29 -16.69 -9.82 35.09
C ALA A 29 -17.10 -11.22 34.57
N ARG A 30 -17.46 -11.38 33.29
CA ARG A 30 -17.67 -12.70 32.67
C ARG A 30 -17.17 -12.74 31.23
N ILE A 31 -15.89 -12.40 31.02
CA ILE A 31 -15.20 -12.94 29.84
C ILE A 31 -14.94 -14.40 30.15
N SER A 32 -15.84 -15.25 29.69
CA SER A 32 -15.58 -16.68 29.56
C SER A 32 -14.40 -16.79 28.60
N ILE A 33 -13.19 -16.95 29.14
CA ILE A 33 -12.03 -17.43 28.39
C ILE A 33 -12.38 -18.86 28.00
N GLN A 34 -13.21 -19.02 26.97
CA GLN A 34 -13.35 -20.30 26.29
C GLN A 34 -12.02 -20.49 25.57
N LYS A 35 -11.16 -21.28 26.21
CA LYS A 35 -10.07 -21.99 25.56
C LYS A 35 -10.57 -22.45 24.18
N THR A 36 -9.81 -22.24 23.12
CA THR A 36 -9.98 -23.07 21.93
C THR A 36 -9.80 -24.51 22.41
N VAL A 37 -10.91 -25.22 22.59
CA VAL A 37 -10.86 -26.63 22.90
C VAL A 37 -10.45 -27.27 21.59
N ALA A 38 -9.23 -27.84 21.54
CA ALA A 38 -8.92 -28.82 20.52
C ALA A 38 -9.91 -29.96 20.71
N ALA A 39 -11.00 -29.89 19.96
CA ALA A 39 -12.05 -30.89 19.94
C ALA A 39 -11.80 -31.74 18.70
N ILE A 40 -10.61 -32.38 18.68
CA ILE A 40 -10.20 -33.23 17.57
C ILE A 40 -11.25 -34.32 17.45
N ASP A 41 -12.03 -34.24 16.39
CA ASP A 41 -13.06 -35.22 16.08
C ASP A 41 -12.38 -36.36 15.32
N ASN A 42 -12.34 -37.55 15.92
CA ASN A 42 -11.74 -38.73 15.29
C ASN A 42 -12.42 -39.12 13.97
N ASN A 43 -13.64 -38.65 13.72
CA ASN A 43 -14.37 -38.86 12.46
C ASN A 43 -14.22 -37.71 11.47
N ALA A 44 -13.57 -36.61 11.86
CA ALA A 44 -13.23 -35.54 10.95
C ALA A 44 -11.88 -35.79 10.28
N SER A 45 -11.77 -35.43 9.02
CA SER A 45 -10.51 -35.52 8.28
C SER A 45 -10.34 -34.34 7.36
N ILE A 46 -9.09 -33.94 7.15
CA ILE A 46 -8.69 -32.97 6.15
C ILE A 46 -7.38 -33.44 5.53
N ARG A 47 -7.27 -33.38 4.21
CA ARG A 47 -6.09 -33.80 3.44
C ARG A 47 -5.81 -32.81 2.33
N ALA A 48 -4.54 -32.55 2.07
CA ALA A 48 -4.10 -31.62 1.06
C ALA A 48 -3.18 -32.30 0.06
N PHE A 49 -3.43 -32.09 -1.24
CA PHE A 49 -2.64 -32.66 -2.32
C PHE A 49 -2.49 -31.70 -3.52
N PRO A 50 -1.33 -31.72 -4.22
CA PRO A 50 -0.14 -32.53 -3.91
C PRO A 50 0.60 -32.06 -2.65
N SER A 51 1.41 -32.94 -2.03
CA SER A 51 2.18 -32.64 -0.82
C SER A 51 3.45 -31.81 -1.09
N THR A 52 3.93 -31.84 -2.33
CA THR A 52 5.10 -31.09 -2.79
C THR A 52 4.68 -30.17 -3.94
N LEU A 53 5.03 -28.90 -3.82
CA LEU A 53 4.69 -27.84 -4.78
C LEU A 53 5.94 -27.28 -5.46
N GLY A 54 5.78 -26.53 -6.54
CA GLY A 54 6.87 -25.84 -7.23
C GLY A 54 7.73 -26.74 -8.11
N ALA A 55 7.18 -27.87 -8.58
CA ALA A 55 7.85 -28.65 -9.62
C ALA A 55 8.18 -27.72 -10.81
N ASN A 56 9.39 -27.86 -11.38
CA ASN A 56 9.94 -26.99 -12.43
C ASN A 56 10.21 -25.52 -12.03
N GLY A 57 10.37 -25.23 -10.73
CA GLY A 57 10.73 -23.88 -10.25
C GLY A 57 9.55 -22.90 -10.19
N LEU A 58 8.32 -23.40 -10.20
CA LEU A 58 7.12 -22.59 -10.00
C LEU A 58 7.05 -22.07 -8.57
N ASN A 59 6.68 -20.79 -8.41
CA ASN A 59 6.52 -20.13 -7.12
C ASN A 59 5.05 -19.89 -6.74
N GLN A 60 4.13 -20.51 -7.48
CA GLN A 60 2.70 -20.45 -7.25
C GLN A 60 2.05 -21.73 -7.79
N GLU A 61 1.23 -22.40 -6.99
CA GLU A 61 0.59 -23.66 -7.38
C GLU A 61 -0.77 -23.86 -6.72
N TRP A 62 -1.64 -24.64 -7.37
CA TRP A 62 -2.95 -25.00 -6.84
C TRP A 62 -2.87 -26.24 -5.96
N VAL A 63 -3.40 -26.13 -4.74
CA VAL A 63 -3.59 -27.24 -3.80
C VAL A 63 -5.07 -27.56 -3.72
N THR A 64 -5.39 -28.84 -3.79
CA THR A 64 -6.73 -29.34 -3.50
C THR A 64 -6.76 -29.81 -2.05
N VAL A 65 -7.73 -29.31 -1.29
CA VAL A 65 -7.94 -29.63 0.12
C VAL A 65 -9.29 -30.32 0.23
N GLU A 66 -9.29 -31.60 0.55
CA GLU A 66 -10.48 -32.39 0.81
C GLU A 66 -10.72 -32.51 2.30
N TYR A 67 -11.96 -32.40 2.73
CA TYR A 67 -12.32 -32.47 4.13
C TYR A 67 -13.68 -33.13 4.35
N SER A 68 -13.82 -33.77 5.50
CA SER A 68 -15.02 -34.45 5.96
C SER A 68 -15.21 -34.21 7.46
N ILE A 69 -16.45 -33.99 7.89
CA ILE A 69 -16.84 -33.89 9.31
C ILE A 69 -18.17 -34.62 9.52
N SER A 70 -18.37 -35.25 10.68
CA SER A 70 -19.64 -35.94 10.98
C SER A 70 -20.79 -34.98 11.29
N ASN A 71 -20.50 -33.84 11.92
CA ASN A 71 -21.48 -32.85 12.34
C ASN A 71 -21.20 -31.50 11.66
N PRO A 72 -21.54 -31.34 10.37
CA PRO A 72 -21.25 -30.11 9.66
C PRO A 72 -22.11 -28.93 10.11
N ALA A 73 -21.49 -27.77 10.15
CA ALA A 73 -22.14 -26.49 10.35
C ALA A 73 -21.83 -25.53 9.20
N ILE A 74 -22.73 -24.56 8.97
CA ILE A 74 -22.58 -23.61 7.86
C ILE A 74 -21.43 -22.62 8.06
N ASP A 75 -20.99 -22.48 9.30
CA ASP A 75 -19.91 -21.61 9.76
C ASP A 75 -18.58 -22.38 9.91
N ASP A 76 -18.51 -23.65 9.52
CA ASP A 76 -17.25 -24.38 9.43
C ASP A 76 -16.34 -23.76 8.37
N TRP A 77 -15.04 -23.70 8.66
CA TRP A 77 -14.07 -23.02 7.82
C TRP A 77 -12.70 -23.68 7.84
N ILE A 78 -11.96 -23.49 6.75
CA ILE A 78 -10.62 -24.02 6.55
C ILE A 78 -9.63 -22.87 6.63
N GLY A 79 -8.68 -22.95 7.57
CA GLY A 79 -7.55 -22.04 7.69
C GLY A 79 -6.30 -22.60 7.04
N VAL A 80 -5.54 -21.75 6.34
CA VAL A 80 -4.22 -22.05 5.79
C VAL A 80 -3.16 -21.44 6.70
N PHE A 81 -2.23 -22.24 7.21
CA PHE A 81 -1.19 -21.80 8.12
C PHE A 81 0.19 -22.02 7.52
N SER A 82 1.08 -21.05 7.70
CA SER A 82 2.51 -21.17 7.38
C SER A 82 3.29 -20.34 8.39
N PRO A 83 4.14 -20.95 9.25
CA PRO A 83 4.57 -22.35 9.24
C PRO A 83 3.46 -23.38 9.48
N ALA A 84 3.68 -24.63 9.06
CA ALA A 84 2.70 -25.71 9.24
C ALA A 84 2.46 -26.05 10.72
N ASN A 85 3.46 -25.83 11.57
CA ASN A 85 3.34 -25.95 13.02
C ASN A 85 2.80 -24.64 13.59
N PHE A 86 1.49 -24.58 13.84
CA PHE A 86 0.82 -23.39 14.37
C PHE A 86 0.09 -23.70 15.67
N SER A 87 -0.07 -22.69 16.52
CA SER A 87 -0.91 -22.75 17.70
C SER A 87 -2.35 -22.35 17.37
N ALA A 88 -3.27 -23.28 17.57
CA ALA A 88 -4.71 -23.02 17.51
C ALA A 88 -5.27 -22.39 18.80
N ALA A 89 -4.42 -22.07 19.78
CA ALA A 89 -4.87 -21.43 21.02
C ALA A 89 -5.52 -20.07 20.72
N ALA A 90 -6.54 -19.74 21.52
CA ALA A 90 -7.17 -18.43 21.46
C ALA A 90 -6.24 -17.39 22.07
N CYS A 91 -6.05 -16.27 21.37
CA CYS A 91 -5.33 -15.10 21.87
C CYS A 91 -6.28 -13.91 21.91
N SER A 92 -6.36 -13.20 23.03
CA SER A 92 -7.27 -12.05 23.18
C SER A 92 -6.93 -10.92 22.21
N ALA A 93 -7.95 -10.22 21.72
CA ALA A 93 -7.74 -9.00 20.94
C ALA A 93 -7.15 -7.90 21.85
N GLU A 94 -5.95 -7.45 21.53
CA GLU A 94 -5.24 -6.41 22.30
C GLU A 94 -5.69 -5.00 21.93
N ASN A 95 -6.16 -4.79 20.70
CA ASN A 95 -6.66 -3.51 20.20
C ASN A 95 -7.59 -3.73 18.98
N ARG A 96 -8.16 -2.64 18.44
CA ARG A 96 -9.12 -2.67 17.32
C ARG A 96 -8.57 -3.24 15.99
N MET A 97 -7.25 -3.30 15.83
CA MET A 97 -6.59 -3.85 14.64
C MET A 97 -6.42 -5.37 14.72
N VAL A 98 -6.64 -5.96 15.89
CA VAL A 98 -6.65 -7.41 16.08
C VAL A 98 -8.06 -7.94 15.85
N SER A 99 -8.32 -8.38 14.62
CA SER A 99 -9.63 -8.88 14.20
C SER A 99 -9.74 -10.41 14.28
N PRO A 100 -10.96 -10.97 14.43
CA PRO A 100 -11.19 -12.41 14.36
C PRO A 100 -10.71 -13.06 13.05
N PRO A 101 -10.36 -14.36 13.06
CA PRO A 101 -10.31 -15.30 14.17
C PRO A 101 -9.12 -15.02 15.09
N LEU A 102 -9.42 -15.01 16.37
CA LEU A 102 -8.50 -14.68 17.46
C LEU A 102 -7.62 -15.87 17.83
N LEU A 103 -6.81 -16.33 16.86
CA LEU A 103 -5.84 -17.40 17.04
C LEU A 103 -4.46 -16.82 17.34
N CYS A 104 -3.68 -17.48 18.20
CA CYS A 104 -2.33 -17.05 18.53
C CYS A 104 -1.37 -17.08 17.34
N ASN A 105 -1.64 -17.94 16.35
CA ASN A 105 -1.07 -17.82 15.01
C ASN A 105 -2.18 -17.51 14.03
N ALA A 106 -2.14 -16.33 13.43
CA ALA A 106 -3.12 -15.96 12.43
C ALA A 106 -2.91 -16.76 11.12
N PRO A 107 -3.98 -17.27 10.49
CA PRO A 107 -3.87 -17.97 9.22
C PRO A 107 -3.45 -17.00 8.10
N ILE A 108 -2.71 -17.52 7.11
CA ILE A 108 -2.37 -16.80 5.88
C ILE A 108 -3.65 -16.35 5.16
N LYS A 109 -4.59 -17.29 5.04
CA LYS A 109 -5.92 -17.11 4.44
C LYS A 109 -6.88 -18.16 4.97
N TYR A 110 -8.18 -17.94 4.79
CA TYR A 110 -9.21 -18.87 5.18
C TYR A 110 -10.43 -18.84 4.25
N GLN A 111 -11.22 -19.91 4.27
CA GLN A 111 -12.46 -20.01 3.49
C GLN A 111 -13.50 -20.86 4.21
N TYR A 112 -14.77 -20.50 4.07
CA TYR A 112 -15.86 -21.34 4.57
C TYR A 112 -15.95 -22.67 3.80
N ALA A 113 -16.24 -23.75 4.53
CA ALA A 113 -16.29 -25.11 4.01
C ALA A 113 -17.39 -25.29 2.94
N ASN A 114 -18.48 -24.54 3.04
CA ASN A 114 -19.59 -24.58 2.09
C ASN A 114 -19.39 -23.73 0.82
N ARG A 115 -18.31 -22.94 0.72
CA ARG A 115 -18.16 -21.89 -0.32
C ARG A 115 -18.30 -22.43 -1.75
N THR A 116 -17.64 -23.54 -2.04
CA THR A 116 -17.70 -24.24 -3.34
C THR A 116 -18.49 -25.54 -3.26
N ASN A 117 -19.05 -25.87 -2.09
CA ASN A 117 -19.73 -27.12 -1.81
C ASN A 117 -21.10 -26.83 -1.17
N PRO A 118 -22.13 -26.47 -1.95
CA PRO A 118 -23.44 -26.10 -1.42
C PRO A 118 -24.10 -27.19 -0.57
N THR A 119 -23.78 -28.46 -0.84
CA THR A 119 -24.30 -29.64 -0.13
C THR A 119 -23.55 -29.97 1.16
N TYR A 120 -22.47 -29.25 1.49
CA TYR A 120 -21.62 -29.51 2.66
C TYR A 120 -22.41 -29.61 3.96
N LYS A 121 -23.42 -28.73 4.15
CA LYS A 121 -24.29 -28.75 5.34
C LYS A 121 -24.99 -30.10 5.56
N ASN A 122 -25.26 -30.83 4.49
CA ASN A 122 -25.98 -32.10 4.54
C ASN A 122 -25.03 -33.30 4.51
N THR A 123 -23.91 -33.20 3.78
CA THR A 123 -23.00 -34.33 3.54
C THR A 123 -21.82 -34.36 4.49
N GLY A 124 -21.47 -33.22 5.10
CA GLY A 124 -20.25 -33.03 5.86
C GLY A 124 -18.96 -33.10 5.04
N LYS A 125 -19.06 -33.20 3.71
CA LYS A 125 -17.93 -33.41 2.80
C LYS A 125 -17.78 -32.26 1.83
N GLY A 126 -16.55 -31.84 1.58
CA GLY A 126 -16.25 -30.80 0.60
C GLY A 126 -14.82 -30.86 0.10
N SER A 127 -14.57 -30.12 -0.98
CA SER A 127 -13.22 -29.83 -1.47
C SER A 127 -13.03 -28.34 -1.75
N LEU A 128 -11.83 -27.84 -1.51
CA LEU A 128 -11.42 -26.48 -1.86
C LEU A 128 -10.18 -26.53 -2.73
N LYS A 129 -10.18 -25.75 -3.82
CA LYS A 129 -8.97 -25.45 -4.58
C LYS A 129 -8.42 -24.11 -4.15
N LEU A 130 -7.21 -24.13 -3.60
CA LEU A 130 -6.54 -22.95 -3.06
C LEU A 130 -5.21 -22.75 -3.79
N GLN A 131 -5.00 -21.56 -4.33
CA GLN A 131 -3.71 -21.20 -4.91
C GLN A 131 -2.78 -20.72 -3.80
N LEU A 132 -1.63 -21.39 -3.66
CA LEU A 132 -0.57 -21.02 -2.72
C LEU A 132 0.58 -20.34 -3.46
N ILE A 133 1.29 -19.46 -2.76
CA ILE A 133 2.48 -18.78 -3.24
C ILE A 133 3.68 -19.24 -2.40
N ASN A 134 4.86 -19.31 -3.00
CA ASN A 134 6.08 -19.65 -2.27
C ASN A 134 6.56 -18.45 -1.46
N GLN A 135 6.31 -18.51 -0.16
CA GLN A 135 6.65 -17.46 0.78
C GLN A 135 7.52 -18.02 1.91
N ARG A 136 8.40 -19.00 1.62
CA ARG A 136 9.19 -19.75 2.60
C ARG A 136 8.34 -20.69 3.45
N SER A 137 8.99 -21.49 4.30
CA SER A 137 8.36 -22.46 5.20
C SER A 137 7.43 -23.48 4.52
N ASP A 138 6.90 -24.39 5.31
CA ASP A 138 5.82 -25.32 4.95
C ASP A 138 4.42 -24.74 5.26
N PHE A 139 3.39 -25.47 4.82
CA PHE A 139 1.97 -25.17 5.01
C PHE A 139 1.24 -26.32 5.69
N SER A 140 0.24 -25.99 6.49
CA SER A 140 -0.80 -26.91 6.95
C SER A 140 -2.19 -26.30 6.77
N PHE A 141 -3.20 -27.17 6.71
CA PHE A 141 -4.59 -26.79 6.60
C PHE A 141 -5.35 -27.33 7.79
N ALA A 142 -6.18 -26.49 8.39
CA ALA A 142 -6.94 -26.87 9.56
C ALA A 142 -8.42 -26.56 9.36
N LEU A 143 -9.25 -27.54 9.71
CA LEU A 143 -10.70 -27.42 9.71
C LEU A 143 -11.15 -26.96 11.10
N PHE A 144 -11.94 -25.89 11.14
CA PHE A 144 -12.52 -25.33 12.35
C PHE A 144 -14.04 -25.34 12.28
N SER A 145 -14.67 -25.51 13.46
CA SER A 145 -16.10 -25.30 13.67
C SER A 145 -16.35 -24.13 14.62
N GLY A 146 -17.61 -23.67 14.73
CA GLY A 146 -18.00 -22.56 15.62
C GLY A 146 -17.71 -21.17 15.06
N GLY A 147 -17.50 -21.07 13.74
CA GLY A 147 -17.26 -19.83 13.05
C GLY A 147 -15.89 -19.22 13.33
N VAL A 148 -15.65 -18.03 12.76
CA VAL A 148 -14.41 -17.28 12.97
C VAL A 148 -14.34 -16.62 14.34
N SER A 149 -15.48 -16.36 14.97
CA SER A 149 -15.54 -15.68 16.27
C SER A 149 -15.17 -16.61 17.43
N ASN A 150 -15.56 -17.90 17.37
CA ASN A 150 -15.31 -18.90 18.41
C ASN A 150 -14.74 -20.20 17.80
N PRO A 151 -13.57 -20.13 17.14
CA PRO A 151 -13.06 -21.23 16.35
C PRO A 151 -12.64 -22.42 17.23
N LYS A 152 -13.10 -23.61 16.89
CA LYS A 152 -12.71 -24.88 17.51
C LYS A 152 -11.98 -25.73 16.49
N LEU A 153 -10.72 -26.09 16.76
CA LEU A 153 -9.95 -26.94 15.87
C LEU A 153 -10.52 -28.36 15.86
N VAL A 154 -10.92 -28.84 14.68
CA VAL A 154 -11.56 -30.14 14.49
C VAL A 154 -10.61 -31.15 13.85
N ALA A 155 -9.88 -30.76 12.80
CA ALA A 155 -8.96 -31.63 12.09
C ALA A 155 -7.77 -30.86 11.50
N LEU A 156 -6.63 -31.54 11.34
CA LEU A 156 -5.39 -31.01 10.78
C LEU A 156 -4.90 -31.87 9.61
N SER A 157 -4.41 -31.23 8.55
CA SER A 157 -3.96 -31.93 7.34
C SER A 157 -2.53 -32.44 7.44
N ASN A 158 -2.12 -33.23 6.45
CA ASN A 158 -0.71 -33.41 6.13
C ASN A 158 -0.04 -32.06 5.81
N LYS A 159 1.28 -32.01 5.96
CA LYS A 159 2.10 -30.86 5.55
C LYS A 159 2.21 -30.79 4.03
N VAL A 160 2.29 -29.58 3.51
CA VAL A 160 2.57 -29.28 2.11
C VAL A 160 3.71 -28.27 2.03
N ALA A 161 4.68 -28.47 1.15
CA ALA A 161 5.81 -27.54 1.01
C ALA A 161 6.23 -27.38 -0.46
N PHE A 162 6.81 -26.24 -0.80
CA PHE A 162 7.49 -26.08 -2.08
C PHE A 162 8.80 -26.89 -2.09
N VAL A 163 9.24 -27.37 -3.27
CA VAL A 163 10.50 -28.11 -3.45
C VAL A 163 11.67 -27.31 -2.87
N ASN A 164 11.70 -26.00 -3.13
CA ASN A 164 12.63 -25.07 -2.50
C ASN A 164 11.86 -23.89 -1.88
N PRO A 165 11.50 -23.94 -0.59
CA PRO A 165 10.85 -22.84 0.08
C PRO A 165 11.70 -21.56 0.12
N ASN A 166 13.03 -21.69 0.05
CA ASN A 166 13.97 -20.57 0.17
C ASN A 166 14.29 -19.89 -1.16
N ALA A 167 13.69 -20.34 -2.27
CA ALA A 167 13.96 -19.82 -3.60
C ALA A 167 13.84 -18.29 -3.69
N PRO A 168 14.66 -17.62 -4.52
CA PRO A 168 14.52 -16.19 -4.76
C PRO A 168 13.24 -15.89 -5.55
N VAL A 169 12.36 -15.08 -4.98
CA VAL A 169 11.01 -14.82 -5.51
C VAL A 169 10.64 -13.33 -5.54
N TYR A 170 9.67 -13.03 -6.40
CA TYR A 170 8.97 -11.74 -6.50
C TYR A 170 9.91 -10.53 -6.64
N PRO A 171 10.76 -10.47 -7.70
CA PRO A 171 11.58 -9.30 -7.92
C PRO A 171 10.71 -8.09 -8.26
N ARG A 172 11.11 -6.94 -7.73
CA ARG A 172 10.49 -5.64 -7.96
C ARG A 172 11.58 -4.63 -8.30
N LEU A 173 11.38 -3.94 -9.42
CA LEU A 173 12.25 -2.90 -9.93
C LEU A 173 11.88 -1.56 -9.31
N ALA A 174 12.87 -0.76 -8.98
CA ALA A 174 12.69 0.64 -8.64
C ALA A 174 13.87 1.45 -9.20
N GLN A 175 13.60 2.69 -9.61
CA GLN A 175 14.66 3.58 -10.08
C GLN A 175 15.66 3.85 -8.95
N GLY A 176 16.95 3.87 -9.32
CA GLY A 176 18.05 4.11 -8.41
C GLY A 176 18.25 5.58 -8.08
N LYS A 177 19.41 5.91 -7.52
CA LYS A 177 19.77 7.30 -7.16
C LYS A 177 20.07 8.18 -8.36
N THR A 178 20.43 7.57 -9.50
CA THR A 178 20.69 8.25 -10.77
C THR A 178 19.81 7.69 -11.87
N TRP A 179 19.67 8.43 -12.97
CA TRP A 179 18.78 8.06 -14.08
C TRP A 179 19.20 6.76 -14.79
N ASP A 180 20.49 6.43 -14.73
CA ASP A 180 21.14 5.24 -15.32
C ASP A 180 21.35 4.11 -14.30
N GLU A 181 20.65 4.15 -13.16
CA GLU A 181 20.65 3.11 -12.14
C GLU A 181 19.24 2.51 -11.98
N MET A 182 19.16 1.18 -12.03
CA MET A 182 17.95 0.42 -11.69
C MET A 182 18.26 -0.49 -10.50
N THR A 183 17.34 -0.58 -9.56
CA THR A 183 17.45 -1.55 -8.45
C THR A 183 16.58 -2.76 -8.72
N VAL A 184 17.09 -3.93 -8.36
CA VAL A 184 16.30 -5.18 -8.34
C VAL A 184 16.23 -5.59 -6.87
N THR A 185 15.04 -5.52 -6.29
CA THR A 185 14.79 -5.98 -4.93
C THR A 185 14.00 -7.29 -4.96
N TRP A 186 14.40 -8.33 -4.24
CA TRP A 186 13.70 -9.62 -4.19
C TRP A 186 13.71 -10.22 -2.78
N THR A 187 12.92 -11.28 -2.56
CA THR A 187 12.85 -11.97 -1.26
C THR A 187 13.36 -13.41 -1.39
N SER A 188 14.07 -13.91 -0.39
CA SER A 188 14.47 -15.34 -0.32
C SER A 188 14.48 -15.86 1.11
N GLY A 189 14.72 -17.16 1.27
CA GLY A 189 14.96 -17.78 2.58
C GLY A 189 16.44 -17.95 2.92
N TYR A 190 17.36 -17.41 2.12
CA TYR A 190 18.80 -17.50 2.34
C TYR A 190 19.34 -16.21 2.95
N GLY A 191 19.89 -16.29 4.16
CA GLY A 191 20.66 -15.21 4.75
C GLY A 191 22.07 -15.16 4.15
N ILE A 192 22.81 -14.09 4.48
CA ILE A 192 24.20 -13.93 4.02
C ILE A 192 25.13 -15.04 4.52
N ASN A 193 24.78 -15.69 5.63
CA ASN A 193 25.50 -16.84 6.18
C ASN A 193 25.14 -18.16 5.47
N ASP A 194 24.06 -18.20 4.70
CA ASP A 194 23.63 -19.38 3.93
C ASP A 194 24.13 -19.30 2.49
N ALA A 195 24.00 -18.13 1.87
CA ALA A 195 24.34 -17.89 0.48
C ALA A 195 24.77 -16.44 0.23
N GLU A 196 25.65 -16.25 -0.75
CA GLU A 196 25.96 -14.92 -1.28
C GLU A 196 24.93 -14.53 -2.36
N PRO A 197 24.13 -13.47 -2.15
CA PRO A 197 23.10 -13.06 -3.10
C PRO A 197 23.67 -12.10 -4.16
N PHE A 198 23.25 -12.29 -5.41
CA PHE A 198 23.66 -11.43 -6.52
C PHE A 198 22.59 -11.43 -7.63
N VAL A 199 22.72 -10.46 -8.55
CA VAL A 199 21.96 -10.44 -9.80
C VAL A 199 22.94 -10.64 -10.96
N GLU A 200 22.64 -11.60 -11.83
CA GLU A 200 23.32 -11.75 -13.12
C GLU A 200 22.48 -11.05 -14.19
N TRP A 201 23.08 -10.13 -14.93
CA TRP A 201 22.35 -9.26 -15.83
C TRP A 201 23.24 -8.68 -16.94
N GLY A 202 22.61 -8.19 -18.00
CA GLY A 202 23.30 -7.64 -19.15
C GLY A 202 22.36 -7.37 -20.31
N LEU A 203 22.95 -6.94 -21.42
CA LEU A 203 22.22 -6.81 -22.67
C LEU A 203 21.78 -8.20 -23.15
N LYS A 204 20.61 -8.26 -23.77
CA LYS A 204 20.08 -9.54 -24.26
C LYS A 204 20.96 -10.06 -25.39
N GLY A 205 21.66 -11.17 -25.16
CA GLY A 205 22.55 -11.82 -26.13
C GLY A 205 24.04 -11.58 -25.88
N ASP A 206 24.39 -10.65 -24.99
CA ASP A 206 25.78 -10.35 -24.64
C ASP A 206 26.22 -11.12 -23.38
N GLU A 207 27.51 -10.99 -23.04
CA GLU A 207 28.05 -11.50 -21.78
C GLU A 207 27.35 -10.85 -20.59
N GLN A 208 26.91 -11.68 -19.64
CA GLN A 208 26.19 -11.21 -18.46
C GLN A 208 27.20 -10.89 -17.34
N ARG A 209 27.03 -9.73 -16.71
CA ARG A 209 27.79 -9.33 -15.52
C ARG A 209 27.05 -9.67 -14.24
N ARG A 210 27.77 -9.73 -13.12
CA ARG A 210 27.19 -9.96 -11.79
C ARG A 210 27.30 -8.71 -10.93
N SER A 211 26.20 -8.34 -10.29
CA SER A 211 26.15 -7.27 -9.29
C SER A 211 25.80 -7.86 -7.93
N PRO A 212 26.54 -7.50 -6.85
CA PRO A 212 26.23 -7.98 -5.50
C PRO A 212 24.93 -7.35 -5.00
N ALA A 213 24.32 -7.99 -4.00
CA ALA A 213 23.13 -7.45 -3.34
C ALA A 213 23.35 -7.20 -1.85
N GLY A 214 22.92 -6.01 -1.40
CA GLY A 214 22.75 -5.76 0.03
C GLY A 214 21.58 -6.56 0.57
N THR A 215 21.70 -7.12 1.77
CA THR A 215 20.66 -7.96 2.38
C THR A 215 20.15 -7.32 3.67
N LEU A 216 18.84 -7.19 3.77
CA LEU A 216 18.13 -6.66 4.94
C LEU A 216 17.09 -7.68 5.40
N THR A 217 16.75 -7.60 6.68
CA THR A 217 15.61 -8.28 7.28
C THR A 217 15.16 -7.49 8.49
N PHE A 218 14.03 -7.85 9.06
CA PHE A 218 13.54 -7.30 10.32
C PHE A 218 12.95 -8.44 11.13
N ASP A 219 13.02 -8.31 12.46
CA ASP A 219 12.49 -9.29 13.39
C ASP A 219 11.19 -8.79 14.06
N ARG A 220 10.63 -9.62 14.93
CA ARG A 220 9.40 -9.30 15.66
C ARG A 220 9.55 -8.04 16.51
N ASN A 221 10.74 -7.82 17.08
CA ASN A 221 11.02 -6.72 18.00
C ASN A 221 11.27 -5.40 17.29
N SER A 222 11.50 -5.45 15.98
CA SER A 222 11.62 -4.26 15.13
C SER A 222 10.27 -3.56 14.93
N LEU A 223 9.15 -4.23 15.21
CA LEU A 223 7.79 -3.71 15.02
C LEU A 223 7.27 -3.04 16.31
N CYS A 224 6.27 -2.16 16.18
CA CYS A 224 5.85 -1.27 17.26
C CYS A 224 4.63 -1.73 18.07
N GLY A 225 3.85 -2.69 17.57
CA GLY A 225 2.70 -3.21 18.33
C GLY A 225 1.86 -4.29 17.66
N ALA A 226 0.78 -4.68 18.34
CA ALA A 226 -0.13 -5.71 17.86
C ALA A 226 -1.07 -5.22 16.74
N PRO A 227 -1.44 -6.08 15.77
CA PRO A 227 -1.08 -7.50 15.68
C PRO A 227 0.31 -7.78 15.12
N ALA A 228 1.04 -6.81 14.58
CA ALA A 228 2.31 -7.05 13.88
C ALA A 228 3.37 -7.70 14.79
N THR A 229 3.49 -7.30 16.06
CA THR A 229 4.40 -7.90 17.05
C THR A 229 3.86 -9.19 17.69
N THR A 230 2.57 -9.51 17.57
CA THR A 230 1.92 -10.62 18.29
C THR A 230 1.37 -11.70 17.35
N VAL A 231 0.04 -11.81 17.22
CA VAL A 231 -0.65 -12.87 16.47
C VAL A 231 -0.41 -12.79 14.96
N GLY A 232 -0.06 -11.59 14.50
CA GLY A 232 0.17 -11.26 13.10
C GLY A 232 1.61 -11.38 12.66
N TRP A 233 2.56 -11.75 13.53
CA TRP A 233 3.97 -11.90 13.15
C TRP A 233 4.20 -13.13 12.26
N ARG A 234 4.97 -12.93 11.20
CA ARG A 234 5.62 -14.00 10.43
C ARG A 234 6.96 -13.51 9.93
N ASP A 235 7.94 -14.42 9.95
CA ASP A 235 9.29 -14.18 9.47
C ASP A 235 9.29 -13.72 7.98
N PRO A 236 9.88 -12.56 7.65
CA PRO A 236 9.91 -12.02 6.28
C PRO A 236 10.98 -12.69 5.39
N GLY A 237 11.82 -13.55 5.95
CA GLY A 237 13.02 -14.07 5.30
C GLY A 237 14.07 -12.98 5.13
N PHE A 238 14.70 -12.96 3.97
CA PHE A 238 15.73 -11.98 3.63
C PHE A 238 15.34 -11.21 2.38
N ILE A 239 15.48 -9.90 2.44
CA ILE A 239 15.21 -8.98 1.34
C ILE A 239 16.56 -8.52 0.78
N HIS A 240 16.78 -8.75 -0.50
CA HIS A 240 18.03 -8.43 -1.16
C HIS A 240 17.80 -7.33 -2.19
N THR A 241 18.68 -6.34 -2.25
CA THR A 241 18.64 -5.27 -3.26
C THR A 241 19.98 -5.20 -3.97
N SER A 242 19.95 -5.42 -5.29
CA SER A 242 21.10 -5.23 -6.18
C SER A 242 20.95 -3.94 -6.99
N TYR A 243 22.07 -3.28 -7.29
CA TYR A 243 22.14 -2.02 -8.02
C TYR A 243 22.74 -2.24 -9.40
N LEU A 244 21.94 -2.03 -10.45
CA LEU A 244 22.30 -2.19 -11.84
C LEU A 244 22.63 -0.81 -12.41
N LYS A 245 23.91 -0.47 -12.48
CA LYS A 245 24.44 0.86 -12.83
C LYS A 245 24.89 0.97 -14.30
N GLU A 246 25.15 2.19 -14.77
CA GLU A 246 25.68 2.46 -16.12
C GLU A 246 24.72 1.95 -17.21
N LEU A 247 23.42 2.15 -17.00
CA LEU A 247 22.40 1.72 -17.95
C LEU A 247 22.39 2.63 -19.18
N TRP A 248 22.28 2.00 -20.34
CA TRP A 248 22.11 2.71 -21.59
C TRP A 248 20.61 3.01 -21.76
N PRO A 249 20.22 4.28 -21.99
CA PRO A 249 18.82 4.67 -21.96
C PRO A 249 18.03 3.93 -23.04
N ASN A 250 16.80 3.51 -22.71
CA ASN A 250 15.88 2.79 -23.60
C ASN A 250 16.30 1.38 -24.02
N VAL A 251 17.42 0.85 -23.54
CA VAL A 251 17.91 -0.48 -23.92
C VAL A 251 17.24 -1.58 -23.10
N LEU A 252 17.04 -2.76 -23.71
CA LEU A 252 16.46 -3.93 -23.06
C LEU A 252 17.56 -4.76 -22.37
N TYR A 253 17.41 -4.95 -21.07
CA TYR A 253 18.28 -5.77 -20.24
C TYR A 253 17.57 -7.04 -19.80
N THR A 254 18.32 -8.13 -19.67
CA THR A 254 17.88 -9.37 -19.01
C THR A 254 18.53 -9.48 -17.64
N TYR A 255 17.84 -10.13 -16.70
CA TYR A 255 18.41 -10.40 -15.38
C TYR A 255 17.89 -11.71 -14.76
N LYS A 256 18.71 -12.31 -13.90
CA LYS A 256 18.38 -13.45 -13.04
C LYS A 256 18.82 -13.16 -11.61
N LEU A 257 18.06 -13.67 -10.66
CA LEU A 257 18.40 -13.66 -9.24
C LEU A 257 19.22 -14.91 -8.94
N GLY A 258 20.37 -14.72 -8.30
CA GLY A 258 21.31 -15.79 -7.98
C GLY A 258 21.65 -15.82 -6.50
N HIS A 259 21.81 -17.03 -5.98
CA HIS A 259 22.35 -17.30 -4.64
C HIS A 259 23.44 -18.33 -4.75
N ARG A 260 24.67 -17.97 -4.37
CA ARG A 260 25.81 -18.91 -4.32
C ARG A 260 25.90 -19.49 -2.91
N LEU A 261 25.55 -20.76 -2.76
CA LEU A 261 25.66 -21.47 -1.48
C LEU A 261 27.14 -21.71 -1.12
N HIS A 262 27.42 -21.89 0.18
CA HIS A 262 28.77 -22.17 0.68
C HIS A 262 29.39 -23.46 0.12
N ASN A 263 28.55 -24.42 -0.31
CA ASN A 263 29.00 -25.65 -0.96
C ASN A 263 29.36 -25.46 -2.45
N GLY A 264 29.34 -24.22 -2.97
CA GLY A 264 29.67 -23.88 -4.35
C GLY A 264 28.53 -24.03 -5.35
N SER A 265 27.38 -24.57 -4.94
CA SER A 265 26.20 -24.67 -5.81
C SER A 265 25.47 -23.33 -5.94
N TYR A 266 24.75 -23.18 -7.05
CA TYR A 266 23.98 -21.97 -7.35
C TYR A 266 22.50 -22.26 -7.40
N ILE A 267 21.71 -21.42 -6.75
CA ILE A 267 20.26 -21.38 -6.89
C ILE A 267 19.91 -20.17 -7.76
N TRP A 268 19.11 -20.42 -8.80
CA TRP A 268 18.73 -19.41 -9.79
C TRP A 268 17.23 -19.21 -9.85
N SER A 269 16.80 -17.98 -10.10
CA SER A 269 15.44 -17.70 -10.56
C SER A 269 15.27 -17.97 -12.05
N GLN A 270 14.03 -17.86 -12.53
CA GLN A 270 13.74 -17.65 -13.95
C GLN A 270 14.38 -16.37 -14.49
N ASN A 271 14.43 -16.27 -15.82
CA ASN A 271 14.84 -15.06 -16.54
C ASN A 271 13.77 -13.97 -16.46
N TYR A 272 14.21 -12.75 -16.18
CA TYR A 272 13.40 -11.55 -16.27
C TYR A 272 14.03 -10.56 -17.26
N GLN A 273 13.27 -9.53 -17.62
CA GLN A 273 13.72 -8.48 -18.52
C GLN A 273 13.11 -7.13 -18.15
N PHE A 274 13.83 -6.05 -18.41
CA PHE A 274 13.32 -4.69 -18.27
C PHE A 274 13.93 -3.78 -19.31
N ARG A 275 13.25 -2.67 -19.61
CA ARG A 275 13.81 -1.60 -20.44
C ARG A 275 14.32 -0.49 -19.54
N ALA A 276 15.57 -0.08 -19.72
CA ALA A 276 16.16 1.03 -18.99
C ALA A 276 15.39 2.34 -19.26
N SER A 277 15.30 3.19 -18.24
CA SER A 277 14.58 4.47 -18.32
C SER A 277 15.16 5.38 -19.42
N PRO A 278 14.35 6.27 -20.00
CA PRO A 278 14.84 7.34 -20.86
C PRO A 278 15.80 8.27 -20.10
N TYR A 279 16.72 8.90 -20.82
CA TYR A 279 17.52 9.99 -20.26
C TYR A 279 16.62 11.15 -19.80
N PRO A 280 16.91 11.85 -18.69
CA PRO A 280 16.12 13.00 -18.25
C PRO A 280 16.03 14.09 -19.33
N GLY A 281 14.81 14.41 -19.74
CA GLY A 281 14.49 15.30 -20.86
C GLY A 281 14.55 14.69 -22.26
N GLN A 282 14.68 13.38 -22.38
CA GLN A 282 14.60 12.73 -23.68
C GLN A 282 13.22 12.95 -24.32
N ASN A 283 13.21 13.41 -25.58
CA ASN A 283 11.97 13.59 -26.34
C ASN A 283 11.50 12.25 -26.92
N SER A 284 10.71 11.50 -26.15
CA SER A 284 10.10 10.23 -26.57
C SER A 284 8.70 10.08 -25.98
N LEU A 285 7.87 9.22 -26.58
CA LEU A 285 6.56 8.89 -26.02
C LEU A 285 6.74 8.18 -24.67
N GLN A 286 6.29 8.82 -23.59
CA GLN A 286 6.44 8.32 -22.22
C GLN A 286 5.08 8.12 -21.57
N ARG A 287 4.92 7.02 -20.84
CA ARG A 287 3.66 6.60 -20.22
C ARG A 287 3.90 6.25 -18.77
N VAL A 288 3.09 6.80 -17.87
CA VAL A 288 3.17 6.58 -16.42
C VAL A 288 1.78 6.25 -15.90
N VAL A 289 1.69 5.25 -15.02
CA VAL A 289 0.43 4.86 -14.36
C VAL A 289 0.54 5.19 -12.88
N ILE A 290 -0.50 5.80 -12.31
CA ILE A 290 -0.50 6.32 -10.94
C ILE A 290 -1.83 5.98 -10.29
N PHE A 291 -1.79 5.46 -9.07
CA PHE A 291 -2.95 5.15 -8.24
C PHE A 291 -2.52 4.96 -6.77
N GLY A 292 -3.45 5.17 -5.85
CA GLY A 292 -3.33 4.84 -4.43
C GLY A 292 -4.27 3.70 -4.04
N ASP A 293 -4.00 3.08 -2.89
CA ASP A 293 -4.96 2.23 -2.16
C ASP A 293 -5.51 1.03 -2.95
N MET A 294 -4.68 0.44 -3.82
CA MET A 294 -5.03 -0.83 -4.49
C MET A 294 -5.26 -1.94 -3.45
N GLY A 295 -4.51 -1.86 -2.35
CA GLY A 295 -4.44 -2.89 -1.34
C GLY A 295 -4.08 -4.24 -1.96
N LYS A 296 -4.65 -5.29 -1.40
CA LYS A 296 -4.53 -6.66 -1.92
C LYS A 296 -5.89 -7.35 -1.87
N CYS A 297 -6.56 -7.53 -3.01
CA CYS A 297 -7.82 -8.27 -3.02
C CYS A 297 -8.19 -8.90 -4.37
N ARG A 298 -8.86 -10.06 -4.26
CA ARG A 298 -9.66 -10.81 -5.24
C ARG A 298 -9.29 -10.70 -6.72
N MET A 299 -8.44 -11.60 -7.24
CA MET A 299 -8.42 -11.87 -8.69
C MET A 299 -9.70 -12.59 -9.20
N LYS A 300 -10.62 -13.03 -8.31
CA LYS A 300 -11.97 -13.53 -8.64
C LYS A 300 -12.94 -13.38 -7.46
N PRO A 301 -14.27 -13.31 -7.67
CA PRO A 301 -15.29 -13.40 -6.60
C PRO A 301 -15.26 -14.72 -5.80
N MET A 302 -14.40 -15.68 -6.15
CA MET A 302 -14.28 -17.01 -5.51
C MET A 302 -13.07 -17.14 -4.57
N ALA A 303 -12.30 -16.08 -4.30
CA ALA A 303 -11.07 -16.18 -3.51
C ALA A 303 -11.30 -16.16 -1.97
N PRO A 304 -10.49 -16.90 -1.18
CA PRO A 304 -10.49 -16.90 0.29
C PRO A 304 -10.19 -15.51 0.91
N MET A 305 -10.69 -15.27 2.12
CA MET A 305 -10.40 -14.06 2.91
C MET A 305 -8.99 -14.16 3.53
N ASN A 306 -8.25 -13.04 3.58
CA ASN A 306 -6.89 -12.99 4.15
C ASN A 306 -6.90 -12.16 5.44
N ILE A 307 -6.23 -12.61 6.50
CA ILE A 307 -6.39 -12.03 7.86
C ILE A 307 -5.12 -11.39 8.41
N THR A 308 -3.94 -11.86 8.03
CA THR A 308 -2.70 -11.39 8.68
C THR A 308 -2.12 -10.14 8.03
N ILE A 309 -1.49 -9.27 8.83
CA ILE A 309 -0.82 -8.01 8.43
C ILE A 309 0.61 -8.24 7.87
N SER A 310 1.48 -9.01 8.52
CA SER A 310 2.82 -9.32 7.97
C SER A 310 2.78 -10.19 6.70
N ASN A 311 1.86 -11.17 6.64
CA ASN A 311 1.68 -12.05 5.48
C ASN A 311 1.12 -11.34 4.26
N LYS A 312 0.67 -10.08 4.40
CA LYS A 312 0.21 -9.27 3.26
C LYS A 312 1.35 -8.94 2.32
N TRP A 313 2.59 -8.82 2.81
CA TRP A 313 3.70 -8.29 2.02
C TRP A 313 4.22 -9.26 0.95
N ASP A 314 4.46 -10.54 1.27
CA ASP A 314 4.80 -11.55 0.24
C ASP A 314 3.66 -11.73 -0.77
N GLN A 315 2.41 -11.68 -0.30
CA GLN A 315 1.25 -11.76 -1.17
C GLN A 315 1.15 -10.57 -2.13
N PHE A 316 1.39 -9.36 -1.61
CA PHE A 316 1.37 -8.14 -2.41
C PHE A 316 2.50 -8.14 -3.43
N THR A 317 3.74 -8.44 -3.03
CA THR A 317 4.88 -8.56 -3.95
C THR A 317 4.65 -9.63 -5.01
N SER A 318 4.04 -10.77 -4.67
CA SER A 318 3.61 -11.78 -5.65
C SER A 318 2.52 -11.27 -6.59
N GLN A 319 1.55 -10.49 -6.10
CA GLN A 319 0.44 -9.95 -6.91
C GLN A 319 0.96 -8.95 -7.95
N ILE A 320 1.92 -8.09 -7.57
CA ILE A 320 2.49 -7.09 -8.47
C ILE A 320 3.70 -7.60 -9.27
N ALA A 321 4.23 -8.80 -9.00
CA ALA A 321 5.39 -9.35 -9.69
C ALA A 321 5.29 -9.32 -11.23
N PRO A 322 4.13 -9.59 -11.87
CA PRO A 322 3.99 -9.49 -13.32
C PRO A 322 4.25 -8.08 -13.89
N ILE A 323 4.09 -7.03 -13.07
CA ILE A 323 4.33 -5.63 -13.45
C ILE A 323 5.72 -5.21 -12.96
N SER A 324 5.94 -5.32 -11.65
CA SER A 324 7.14 -4.81 -10.96
C SER A 324 8.44 -5.52 -11.36
N SER A 325 8.38 -6.73 -11.92
CA SER A 325 9.57 -7.39 -12.46
C SER A 325 10.00 -6.88 -13.85
N LEU A 326 9.14 -6.11 -14.53
CA LEU A 326 9.33 -5.63 -15.90
C LEU A 326 9.50 -4.11 -15.98
N VAL A 327 8.81 -3.36 -15.11
CA VAL A 327 8.85 -1.89 -15.06
C VAL A 327 9.06 -1.42 -13.61
N PRO A 328 9.68 -0.25 -13.40
CA PRO A 328 9.85 0.32 -12.07
C PRO A 328 8.49 0.51 -11.38
N TYR A 329 8.35 -0.03 -10.17
CA TYR A 329 7.18 0.12 -9.32
C TYR A 329 7.57 1.01 -8.13
N MET A 330 7.33 2.30 -8.26
CA MET A 330 7.68 3.32 -7.27
C MET A 330 6.55 3.46 -6.25
N LEU A 331 6.86 3.62 -4.95
CA LEU A 331 5.86 3.69 -3.88
C LEU A 331 5.96 5.01 -3.12
N ALA A 332 4.84 5.46 -2.58
CA ALA A 332 4.79 6.39 -1.45
C ALA A 332 4.37 5.63 -0.19
N SER A 333 4.68 6.19 0.98
CA SER A 333 4.19 5.69 2.27
C SER A 333 2.84 6.35 2.59
N GLY A 334 1.93 5.56 3.18
CA GLY A 334 0.64 6.02 3.66
C GLY A 334 0.35 5.58 5.09
N ASN A 335 -0.83 5.95 5.59
CA ASN A 335 -1.24 5.71 6.97
C ASN A 335 -1.23 4.22 7.35
N HIS A 336 -1.62 3.34 6.43
CA HIS A 336 -1.60 1.89 6.64
C HIS A 336 -0.20 1.28 6.65
N GLU A 337 0.81 2.02 6.23
CA GLU A 337 2.20 1.59 6.31
C GLU A 337 2.86 2.13 7.58
N ARG A 338 2.58 3.38 7.97
CA ARG A 338 3.41 4.12 8.93
C ARG A 338 2.74 4.51 10.25
N ASP A 339 1.43 4.68 10.31
CA ASP A 339 0.78 5.26 11.49
C ASP A 339 0.78 4.32 12.70
N TRP A 340 1.45 4.76 13.77
CA TRP A 340 1.36 4.15 15.09
C TRP A 340 1.63 5.19 16.19
N PRO A 341 0.83 5.25 17.29
CA PRO A 341 1.04 6.24 18.35
C PRO A 341 2.43 6.12 18.98
N GLY A 342 3.06 7.27 19.27
CA GLY A 342 4.36 7.32 19.97
C GLY A 342 5.56 6.91 19.12
N THR A 343 5.43 6.79 17.79
CA THR A 343 6.52 6.38 16.89
C THR A 343 7.13 7.51 16.06
N GLY A 344 6.72 8.75 16.32
CA GLY A 344 7.17 9.92 15.56
C GLY A 344 6.47 10.13 14.21
N SER A 345 5.44 9.33 13.88
CA SER A 345 4.51 9.69 12.80
C SER A 345 3.72 10.94 13.20
N PHE A 346 3.40 11.78 12.23
CA PHE A 346 2.59 12.97 12.39
C PHE A 346 1.15 12.61 12.79
N TYR A 347 0.62 11.53 12.20
CA TYR A 347 -0.66 10.95 12.58
C TYR A 347 -0.44 9.82 13.60
N GLY A 348 -1.12 9.93 14.74
CA GLY A 348 -1.11 8.95 15.82
C GLY A 348 -2.15 7.84 15.67
N ASN A 349 -2.54 7.47 14.45
CA ASN A 349 -3.53 6.43 14.22
C ASN A 349 -2.94 5.03 14.48
N LEU A 350 -3.79 4.01 14.57
CA LEU A 350 -3.38 2.61 14.69
C LEU A 350 -3.32 1.90 13.32
N ASP A 351 -3.37 2.64 12.22
CA ASP A 351 -3.76 2.12 10.90
C ASP A 351 -2.73 1.14 10.32
N SER A 352 -1.46 1.26 10.72
CA SER A 352 -0.41 0.30 10.35
C SER A 352 -0.51 -1.04 11.08
N GLY A 353 -1.38 -1.16 12.08
CA GLY A 353 -1.48 -2.38 12.91
C GLY A 353 -0.17 -2.77 13.61
N GLY A 354 0.66 -1.78 13.94
CA GLY A 354 1.92 -1.95 14.64
C GLY A 354 3.14 -2.12 13.73
N GLU A 355 2.97 -2.06 12.40
CA GLU A 355 4.08 -2.11 11.45
C GLU A 355 5.03 -0.90 11.48
N CYS A 356 4.50 0.30 11.77
CA CYS A 356 5.26 1.55 11.92
C CYS A 356 6.31 1.82 10.83
N GLY A 357 6.00 1.48 9.57
CA GLY A 357 6.82 1.73 8.38
C GLY A 357 7.89 0.66 8.12
N VAL A 358 8.16 -0.24 9.06
CA VAL A 358 9.28 -1.19 8.97
C VAL A 358 9.15 -2.15 7.78
N PRO A 359 7.97 -2.74 7.48
CA PRO A 359 7.84 -3.60 6.31
C PRO A 359 7.98 -2.85 5.00
N VAL A 360 7.28 -1.73 4.80
CA VAL A 360 7.32 -1.00 3.51
C VAL A 360 8.74 -0.50 3.20
N GLN A 361 9.45 0.03 4.20
CA GLN A 361 10.79 0.57 4.01
C GLN A 361 11.85 -0.51 3.75
N ASN A 362 11.58 -1.78 4.07
CA ASN A 362 12.51 -2.89 3.83
C ASN A 362 12.13 -3.69 2.59
N MET A 363 10.85 -4.01 2.40
CA MET A 363 10.35 -4.84 1.29
C MET A 363 10.49 -4.15 -0.06
N PHE A 364 10.43 -2.82 -0.07
CA PHE A 364 10.57 -1.98 -1.24
C PHE A 364 11.78 -1.04 -1.12
N TYR A 365 12.37 -0.75 -2.27
CA TYR A 365 13.40 0.27 -2.41
C TYR A 365 12.81 1.50 -3.08
N VAL A 366 13.15 2.66 -2.54
CA VAL A 366 12.97 3.97 -3.17
C VAL A 366 14.26 4.76 -2.99
N PRO A 367 14.62 5.67 -3.91
CA PRO A 367 15.87 6.42 -3.85
C PRO A 367 15.83 7.58 -2.84
N ALA A 368 15.20 7.36 -1.67
CA ALA A 368 15.22 8.29 -0.55
C ALA A 368 16.60 8.32 0.10
N GLU A 369 17.04 9.51 0.54
CA GLU A 369 18.26 9.65 1.34
C GLU A 369 18.14 8.86 2.65
N ASN A 370 16.97 8.95 3.28
CA ASN A 370 16.59 8.15 4.44
C ASN A 370 15.28 7.41 4.15
N ARG A 371 15.35 6.08 4.01
CA ARG A 371 14.19 5.22 3.71
C ARG A 371 13.12 5.21 4.80
N ALA A 372 13.44 5.60 6.04
CA ALA A 372 12.44 5.73 7.11
C ALA A 372 11.58 7.00 7.00
N LYS A 373 12.07 8.01 6.26
CA LYS A 373 11.35 9.26 5.97
C LYS A 373 10.53 9.17 4.68
N PHE A 374 10.89 8.24 3.78
CA PHE A 374 10.14 7.84 2.59
C PHE A 374 9.84 8.93 1.53
N TRP A 375 10.24 10.19 1.72
CA TRP A 375 10.18 11.20 0.66
C TRP A 375 11.41 11.14 -0.26
N TYR A 376 11.19 11.31 -1.56
CA TYR A 376 12.25 11.24 -2.57
C TYR A 376 11.82 11.85 -3.91
N SER A 377 12.80 12.08 -4.78
CA SER A 377 12.60 12.53 -6.16
C SER A 377 12.98 11.44 -7.15
N THR A 378 12.28 11.36 -8.28
CA THR A 378 12.67 10.47 -9.39
C THR A 378 12.30 11.05 -10.74
N ASP A 379 12.99 10.61 -11.78
CA ASP A 379 12.86 11.11 -13.15
C ASP A 379 12.47 10.00 -14.12
N TYR A 380 11.57 10.31 -15.06
CA TYR A 380 11.28 9.42 -16.18
C TYR A 380 11.14 10.24 -17.46
N GLY A 381 12.25 10.39 -18.19
CA GLY A 381 12.28 11.22 -19.39
C GLY A 381 11.89 12.68 -19.10
N MET A 382 10.80 13.15 -19.67
CA MET A 382 10.26 14.51 -19.52
C MET A 382 9.53 14.75 -18.18
N PHE A 383 9.35 13.71 -17.36
CA PHE A 383 8.69 13.81 -16.06
C PHE A 383 9.70 13.95 -14.92
N ARG A 384 9.42 14.88 -14.01
CA ARG A 384 9.97 14.94 -12.65
C ARG A 384 8.86 14.62 -11.66
N PHE A 385 9.13 13.69 -10.74
CA PHE A 385 8.24 13.36 -9.64
C PHE A 385 8.87 13.78 -8.31
N CYS A 386 8.10 14.50 -7.49
CA CYS A 386 8.43 14.76 -6.09
C CYS A 386 7.42 14.02 -5.22
N ILE A 387 7.89 13.01 -4.48
CA ILE A 387 7.08 12.12 -3.66
C ILE A 387 7.22 12.55 -2.21
N ALA A 388 6.11 12.91 -1.58
CA ALA A 388 6.03 13.22 -0.16
C ALA A 388 5.53 12.00 0.64
N ASP A 389 5.87 11.97 1.93
CA ASP A 389 5.31 11.07 2.93
C ASP A 389 4.38 11.85 3.86
N THR A 390 3.08 11.61 3.72
CA THR A 390 2.04 12.30 4.48
C THR A 390 1.95 11.85 5.92
N GLU A 391 2.71 10.84 6.32
CA GLU A 391 2.74 10.37 7.71
C GLU A 391 3.85 11.05 8.52
N HIS A 392 4.60 11.99 7.92
CA HIS A 392 5.52 12.92 8.58
C HIS A 392 5.14 14.37 8.27
N ASP A 393 5.59 15.31 9.11
CA ASP A 393 5.22 16.74 8.98
C ASP A 393 5.72 17.37 7.67
N TRP A 394 4.81 17.91 6.86
CA TRP A 394 5.09 18.58 5.57
C TRP A 394 5.03 20.11 5.64
N ARG A 395 4.75 20.69 6.81
CA ARG A 395 4.50 22.13 6.94
C ARG A 395 5.79 22.94 6.80
N GLU A 396 5.63 24.22 6.48
CA GLU A 396 6.74 25.16 6.33
C GLU A 396 7.66 25.13 7.55
N GLY A 397 8.97 25.00 7.30
CA GLY A 397 9.99 24.83 8.33
C GLY A 397 10.35 23.37 8.67
N SER A 398 9.58 22.38 8.20
CA SER A 398 9.93 20.97 8.37
C SER A 398 11.04 20.54 7.40
N GLU A 399 11.73 19.44 7.72
CA GLU A 399 12.73 18.85 6.83
C GLU A 399 12.12 18.40 5.50
N GLN A 400 10.91 17.83 5.55
CA GLN A 400 10.20 17.41 4.36
C GLN A 400 9.81 18.60 3.47
N TYR A 401 9.41 19.74 4.06
CA TYR A 401 9.13 20.96 3.28
C TYR A 401 10.37 21.44 2.52
N ASN A 402 11.54 21.45 3.18
CA ASN A 402 12.81 21.82 2.56
C ASN A 402 13.18 20.86 1.43
N PHE A 403 12.97 19.56 1.63
CA PHE A 403 13.14 18.54 0.59
C PHE A 403 12.21 18.80 -0.61
N ILE A 404 10.91 19.05 -0.37
CA ILE A 404 9.93 19.31 -1.43
C ILE A 404 10.34 20.57 -2.21
N GLU A 405 10.69 21.66 -1.53
CA GLU A 405 11.18 22.87 -2.20
C GLU A 405 12.42 22.56 -3.08
N HIS A 406 13.40 21.83 -2.55
CA HIS A 406 14.59 21.47 -3.31
C HIS A 406 14.27 20.58 -4.53
N CYS A 407 13.39 19.60 -4.38
CA CYS A 407 12.96 18.73 -5.48
C CYS A 407 12.28 19.51 -6.61
N LEU A 408 11.40 20.45 -6.25
CA LEU A 408 10.67 21.31 -7.18
C LEU A 408 11.57 22.37 -7.83
N ALA A 409 12.57 22.88 -7.12
CA ALA A 409 13.49 23.90 -7.62
C ALA A 409 14.59 23.34 -8.54
N SER A 410 15.01 22.10 -8.34
CA SER A 410 16.16 21.50 -9.05
C SER A 410 15.84 21.02 -10.47
N VAL A 411 14.57 21.03 -10.90
CA VAL A 411 14.18 20.55 -12.23
C VAL A 411 14.43 21.61 -13.31
N ASP A 412 15.10 21.22 -14.38
CA ASP A 412 15.18 22.01 -15.60
C ASP A 412 13.88 21.83 -16.41
N ARG A 413 12.97 22.80 -16.31
CA ARG A 413 11.65 22.73 -16.96
C ARG A 413 11.68 22.82 -18.48
N GLN A 414 12.81 23.19 -19.10
CA GLN A 414 12.96 23.11 -20.55
C GLN A 414 13.13 21.67 -21.00
N LYS A 415 13.89 20.88 -20.23
CA LYS A 415 14.13 19.46 -20.48
C LYS A 415 12.99 18.59 -19.92
N GLN A 416 12.55 18.88 -18.71
CA GLN A 416 11.53 18.11 -17.98
C GLN A 416 10.32 19.00 -17.68
N PRO A 417 9.46 19.24 -18.68
CA PRO A 417 8.35 20.19 -18.56
C PRO A 417 7.24 19.70 -17.62
N TRP A 418 7.12 18.39 -17.38
CA TRP A 418 6.03 17.78 -16.63
C TRP A 418 6.44 17.55 -15.17
N LEU A 419 6.04 18.47 -14.29
CA LEU A 419 6.35 18.45 -12.86
C LEU A 419 5.16 17.93 -12.06
N ILE A 420 5.32 16.75 -11.46
CA ILE A 420 4.26 16.01 -10.78
C ILE A 420 4.58 15.90 -9.29
N PHE A 421 3.63 16.28 -8.44
CA PHE A 421 3.71 16.07 -7.00
C PHE A 421 2.84 14.88 -6.59
N LEU A 422 3.36 13.97 -5.79
CA LEU A 422 2.67 12.79 -5.31
C LEU A 422 2.68 12.74 -3.79
N ALA A 423 1.54 12.42 -3.19
CA ALA A 423 1.37 12.24 -1.75
C ALA A 423 0.28 11.19 -1.50
N HIS A 424 0.27 10.54 -0.35
CA HIS A 424 -0.78 9.56 -0.02
C HIS A 424 -2.06 10.24 0.45
N ARG A 425 -2.05 10.86 1.65
CA ARG A 425 -3.19 11.65 2.13
C ARG A 425 -3.46 12.87 1.24
N VAL A 426 -4.69 13.34 1.25
CA VAL A 426 -5.11 14.44 0.38
C VAL A 426 -4.65 15.77 0.98
N LEU A 427 -3.49 16.25 0.54
CA LEU A 427 -2.97 17.57 0.93
C LEU A 427 -3.60 18.71 0.12
N GLY A 428 -4.24 18.41 -1.02
CA GLY A 428 -4.82 19.40 -1.93
C GLY A 428 -6.31 19.61 -1.72
N TYR A 429 -7.12 18.87 -2.49
CA TYR A 429 -8.57 19.02 -2.52
C TYR A 429 -9.25 17.66 -2.71
N SER A 430 -10.27 17.38 -1.89
CA SER A 430 -11.18 16.25 -2.02
C SER A 430 -12.54 16.59 -1.41
N SER A 431 -13.62 16.16 -2.05
CA SER A 431 -14.99 16.18 -1.52
C SER A 431 -15.41 14.85 -0.91
N ALA A 432 -14.48 14.03 -0.43
CA ALA A 432 -14.82 12.83 0.33
C ALA A 432 -15.57 13.20 1.62
N THR A 433 -16.61 12.43 1.96
CA THR A 433 -17.52 12.74 3.07
C THR A 433 -16.78 12.88 4.41
N PHE A 434 -15.81 12.02 4.68
CA PHE A 434 -15.08 12.04 5.94
C PHE A 434 -14.25 13.32 6.16
N TYR A 435 -13.79 14.00 5.10
CA TYR A 435 -13.20 15.34 5.27
C TYR A 435 -14.27 16.40 5.50
N ALA A 436 -15.39 16.31 4.76
CA ALA A 436 -16.46 17.28 4.85
C ALA A 436 -17.17 17.27 6.21
N ASP A 437 -17.32 16.09 6.82
CA ASP A 437 -17.88 15.91 8.18
C ASP A 437 -17.01 16.62 9.24
N ASP A 438 -15.70 16.67 9.03
CA ASP A 438 -14.74 17.44 9.84
C ASP A 438 -14.64 18.92 9.42
N GLY A 439 -15.50 19.39 8.51
CA GLY A 439 -15.53 20.76 8.03
C GLY A 439 -14.38 21.12 7.08
N SER A 440 -13.76 20.13 6.44
CA SER A 440 -12.61 20.30 5.53
C SER A 440 -12.85 19.70 4.15
N PHE A 441 -11.96 20.00 3.20
CA PHE A 441 -11.88 19.38 1.87
C PHE A 441 -10.46 18.87 1.58
N ALA A 442 -9.71 18.54 2.63
CA ALA A 442 -8.37 17.96 2.64
C ALA A 442 -7.99 17.60 4.08
N GLU A 443 -6.81 17.02 4.26
CA GLU A 443 -6.16 16.98 5.56
C GLU A 443 -6.04 18.39 6.18
N PRO A 444 -6.29 18.55 7.49
CA PRO A 444 -6.03 19.81 8.18
C PRO A 444 -4.58 20.27 7.96
N MET A 445 -4.40 21.56 7.62
CA MET A 445 -3.08 22.15 7.28
C MET A 445 -2.43 21.56 6.01
N GLY A 446 -3.17 20.79 5.20
CA GLY A 446 -2.62 20.09 4.04
C GLY A 446 -2.06 21.03 2.97
N ARG A 447 -2.82 22.05 2.58
CA ARG A 447 -2.51 22.87 1.40
C ARG A 447 -1.81 24.18 1.74
N GLU A 448 -2.01 24.72 2.94
CA GLU A 448 -1.74 26.12 3.26
C GLU A 448 -0.26 26.48 3.09
N SER A 449 0.65 25.61 3.55
CA SER A 449 2.10 25.78 3.36
C SER A 449 2.55 25.34 1.96
N LEU A 450 2.08 24.18 1.48
CA LEU A 450 2.60 23.55 0.26
C LEU A 450 2.13 24.23 -1.02
N GLN A 451 0.95 24.86 -1.03
CA GLN A 451 0.47 25.59 -2.21
C GLN A 451 1.39 26.75 -2.60
N LYS A 452 2.13 27.34 -1.63
CA LYS A 452 3.16 28.34 -1.92
C LYS A 452 4.24 27.75 -2.84
N LEU A 453 4.68 26.52 -2.56
CA LEU A 453 5.68 25.82 -3.37
C LEU A 453 5.10 25.35 -4.71
N TRP A 454 3.90 24.76 -4.69
CA TRP A 454 3.23 24.29 -5.91
C TRP A 454 3.01 25.44 -6.90
N GLN A 455 2.60 26.61 -6.39
CA GLN A 455 2.42 27.81 -7.18
C GLN A 455 3.75 28.40 -7.65
N LYS A 456 4.70 28.62 -6.73
CA LYS A 456 6.04 29.19 -7.04
C LYS A 456 6.76 28.40 -8.13
N TYR A 457 6.79 27.08 -8.03
CA TYR A 457 7.49 26.18 -8.96
C TYR A 457 6.60 25.63 -10.08
N LYS A 458 5.33 26.04 -10.14
CA LYS A 458 4.35 25.65 -11.17
C LYS A 458 4.26 24.14 -11.34
N VAL A 459 3.90 23.47 -10.25
CA VAL A 459 3.52 22.05 -10.28
C VAL A 459 2.31 21.91 -11.19
N ASP A 460 2.37 20.94 -12.10
CA ASP A 460 1.33 20.77 -13.12
C ASP A 460 0.15 20.01 -12.56
N ILE A 461 0.47 18.88 -11.93
CA ILE A 461 -0.52 17.95 -11.39
C ILE A 461 -0.02 17.48 -10.02
N ALA A 462 -0.87 17.61 -9.00
CA ALA A 462 -0.68 17.00 -7.70
C ALA A 462 -1.69 15.85 -7.53
N ILE A 463 -1.19 14.64 -7.28
CA ILE A 463 -2.02 13.42 -7.22
C ILE A 463 -1.94 12.80 -5.83
N TYR A 464 -3.11 12.39 -5.33
CA TYR A 464 -3.31 11.84 -3.99
C TYR A 464 -3.95 10.45 -4.02
N GLY A 465 -3.72 9.66 -2.98
CA GLY A 465 -4.49 8.44 -2.66
C GLY A 465 -5.51 8.71 -1.54
N HIS A 466 -5.54 7.82 -0.55
CA HIS A 466 -6.28 7.84 0.72
C HIS A 466 -7.81 7.89 0.61
N ALA A 467 -8.37 8.86 -0.11
CA ALA A 467 -9.78 8.87 -0.44
C ALA A 467 -10.04 7.84 -1.56
N HIS A 468 -10.74 6.76 -1.23
CA HIS A 468 -10.98 5.62 -2.13
C HIS A 468 -12.06 5.90 -3.20
N ASN A 469 -11.80 6.89 -4.04
CA ASN A 469 -12.59 7.27 -5.20
C ASN A 469 -11.70 8.00 -6.22
N TYR A 470 -12.29 8.56 -7.28
CA TYR A 470 -11.61 9.45 -8.20
C TYR A 470 -12.24 10.84 -8.20
N GLU A 471 -11.42 11.89 -8.13
CA GLU A 471 -11.86 13.28 -8.23
C GLU A 471 -10.81 14.15 -8.90
N ARG A 472 -11.25 15.08 -9.77
CA ARG A 472 -10.36 16.02 -10.45
C ARG A 472 -10.83 17.46 -10.28
N THR A 473 -9.89 18.35 -10.00
CA THR A 473 -10.15 19.78 -9.87
C THR A 473 -9.92 20.56 -11.17
N CYS A 474 -10.42 21.79 -11.23
CA CYS A 474 -9.86 22.83 -12.11
C CYS A 474 -8.39 23.13 -11.73
N PRO A 475 -7.59 23.74 -12.62
CA PRO A 475 -6.40 24.47 -12.20
C PRO A 475 -6.79 25.48 -11.12
N ILE A 476 -6.17 25.39 -9.94
CA ILE A 476 -6.65 26.05 -8.73
C ILE A 476 -5.50 26.60 -7.91
N TYR A 477 -5.75 27.71 -7.22
CA TYR A 477 -4.88 28.29 -6.21
C TYR A 477 -5.75 29.00 -5.17
N GLN A 478 -5.44 28.85 -3.87
CA GLN A 478 -6.20 29.45 -2.77
C GLN A 478 -7.72 29.24 -2.90
N ASN A 479 -8.14 28.01 -3.20
CA ASN A 479 -9.54 27.60 -3.37
C ASN A 479 -10.29 28.25 -4.55
N ILE A 480 -9.60 28.98 -5.44
CA ILE A 480 -10.18 29.67 -6.59
C ILE A 480 -9.68 29.03 -7.89
N CYS A 481 -10.60 28.64 -8.78
CA CYS A 481 -10.22 28.17 -10.11
C CYS A 481 -9.50 29.28 -10.87
N THR A 482 -8.29 29.01 -11.34
CA THR A 482 -7.45 29.95 -12.09
C THR A 482 -7.65 29.82 -13.59
N ASN A 483 -8.30 28.74 -14.02
CA ASN A 483 -8.66 28.48 -15.41
C ASN A 483 -10.01 27.72 -15.46
N ASN A 484 -10.88 28.12 -16.39
CA ASN A 484 -12.24 27.59 -16.53
C ASN A 484 -12.35 26.44 -17.56
N GLU A 485 -11.27 26.14 -18.29
CA GLU A 485 -11.23 25.00 -19.20
C GLU A 485 -11.39 23.68 -18.43
N LYS A 486 -12.08 22.70 -19.06
CA LYS A 486 -12.36 21.41 -18.41
C LYS A 486 -11.53 20.25 -18.94
N HIS A 487 -11.10 20.33 -20.19
CA HIS A 487 -10.45 19.21 -20.90
C HIS A 487 -9.24 19.63 -21.73
N PHE A 488 -9.19 20.85 -22.27
CA PHE A 488 -8.10 21.27 -23.16
C PHE A 488 -7.44 22.55 -22.63
N TYR A 489 -6.38 22.38 -21.84
CA TYR A 489 -5.61 23.48 -21.28
C TYR A 489 -4.55 23.95 -22.27
N LYS A 490 -4.53 25.25 -22.58
CA LYS A 490 -3.55 25.91 -23.46
C LYS A 490 -2.73 26.93 -22.69
N GLY A 491 -1.42 26.94 -22.94
CA GLY A 491 -0.52 27.95 -22.40
C GLY A 491 -0.44 27.94 -20.87
N ILE A 492 -0.67 29.11 -20.26
CA ILE A 492 -0.50 29.31 -18.82
C ILE A 492 -1.78 28.88 -18.07
N LEU A 493 -1.65 27.95 -17.12
CA LEU A 493 -2.77 27.44 -16.32
C LEU A 493 -3.06 28.29 -15.07
N ASN A 494 -2.10 29.09 -14.61
CA ASN A 494 -2.14 29.94 -13.41
C ASN A 494 -2.35 29.22 -12.07
N GLY A 495 -2.40 27.88 -12.06
CA GLY A 495 -2.58 27.07 -10.86
C GLY A 495 -2.37 25.58 -11.15
N THR A 496 -2.25 24.78 -10.09
CA THR A 496 -2.01 23.33 -10.18
C THR A 496 -3.34 22.58 -10.33
N ILE A 497 -3.36 21.51 -11.12
CA ILE A 497 -4.50 20.58 -11.16
C ILE A 497 -4.32 19.55 -10.04
N HIS A 498 -5.35 19.35 -9.21
CA HIS A 498 -5.33 18.37 -8.15
C HIS A 498 -6.21 17.16 -8.52
N VAL A 499 -5.72 15.97 -8.19
CA VAL A 499 -6.39 14.71 -8.51
C VAL A 499 -6.35 13.78 -7.31
N VAL A 500 -7.51 13.27 -6.91
CA VAL A 500 -7.62 12.10 -6.04
C VAL A 500 -7.71 10.87 -6.93
N ALA A 501 -6.82 9.90 -6.71
CA ALA A 501 -6.73 8.64 -7.43
C ALA A 501 -6.54 7.45 -6.47
N GLY A 502 -7.23 7.46 -5.32
CA GLY A 502 -7.20 6.39 -4.31
C GLY A 502 -8.17 5.24 -4.59
N GLY A 503 -8.92 5.27 -5.68
CA GLY A 503 -9.91 4.24 -6.02
C GLY A 503 -9.33 2.93 -6.58
N ALA A 504 -8.13 2.45 -6.25
CA ALA A 504 -7.60 1.28 -6.97
C ALA A 504 -8.08 -0.09 -6.47
N GLY A 505 -8.60 -0.21 -5.23
CA GLY A 505 -9.10 -1.50 -4.74
C GLY A 505 -9.57 -1.59 -3.29
N ALA A 506 -9.18 -0.68 -2.41
CA ALA A 506 -9.71 -0.60 -1.05
C ALA A 506 -11.19 -0.14 -1.04
N GLY A 507 -11.91 -0.40 0.06
CA GLY A 507 -13.36 -0.12 0.12
C GLY A 507 -13.69 1.34 -0.20
N LEU A 508 -14.57 1.55 -1.19
CA LEU A 508 -14.85 2.88 -1.76
C LEU A 508 -15.31 3.90 -0.70
N ALA A 509 -14.91 5.15 -0.88
CA ALA A 509 -15.23 6.27 0.00
C ALA A 509 -16.27 7.20 -0.66
N GLU A 510 -17.37 7.47 0.05
CA GLU A 510 -18.44 8.31 -0.45
C GLU A 510 -18.03 9.78 -0.57
N PHE A 511 -18.76 10.52 -1.42
CA PHE A 511 -18.61 11.96 -1.57
C PHE A 511 -19.63 12.71 -0.72
N SER A 512 -19.24 13.90 -0.27
CA SER A 512 -20.15 14.85 0.37
C SER A 512 -21.27 15.25 -0.58
N THR A 513 -22.45 15.53 0.00
CA THR A 513 -23.63 16.01 -0.74
C THR A 513 -23.38 17.38 -1.39
N PHE A 514 -22.55 18.22 -0.78
CA PHE A 514 -22.06 19.45 -1.37
C PHE A 514 -21.01 19.16 -2.43
N GLN A 515 -21.17 19.73 -3.63
CA GLN A 515 -20.15 19.70 -4.69
C GLN A 515 -19.45 21.06 -4.78
N PRO A 516 -18.17 21.16 -4.40
CA PRO A 516 -17.41 22.38 -4.55
C PRO A 516 -17.27 22.80 -6.02
N LYS A 517 -17.26 24.12 -6.29
CA LYS A 517 -17.14 24.67 -7.65
C LYS A 517 -15.90 24.19 -8.40
N TRP A 518 -14.83 23.90 -7.69
CA TRP A 518 -13.57 23.43 -8.27
C TRP A 518 -13.58 21.97 -8.69
N SER A 519 -14.54 21.14 -8.20
CA SER A 519 -14.64 19.72 -8.53
C SER A 519 -15.25 19.53 -9.92
N ILE A 520 -14.40 19.30 -10.93
CA ILE A 520 -14.80 19.12 -12.32
C ILE A 520 -15.43 17.75 -12.55
N PHE A 521 -14.83 16.70 -12.00
CA PHE A 521 -15.26 15.32 -12.23
C PHE A 521 -15.10 14.49 -10.95
N ARG A 522 -16.06 13.61 -10.67
CA ARG A 522 -16.07 12.67 -9.55
C ARG A 522 -16.54 11.30 -10.03
N ASP A 523 -15.92 10.23 -9.56
CA ASP A 523 -16.35 8.86 -9.84
C ASP A 523 -16.22 8.00 -8.57
N TYR A 524 -17.34 7.42 -8.16
CA TYR A 524 -17.42 6.46 -7.06
C TYR A 524 -17.30 5.04 -7.62
N ASP A 525 -16.10 4.69 -8.06
CA ASP A 525 -15.78 3.39 -8.65
C ASP A 525 -14.27 3.13 -8.57
N TYR A 526 -13.86 1.92 -8.94
CA TYR A 526 -12.46 1.57 -8.99
C TYR A 526 -11.79 2.03 -10.28
N GLY A 527 -10.61 2.64 -10.18
CA GLY A 527 -9.85 3.10 -11.34
C GLY A 527 -8.42 3.54 -11.03
N PHE A 528 -7.73 4.00 -12.07
CA PHE A 528 -6.36 4.48 -12.01
C PHE A 528 -6.09 5.55 -13.07
N VAL A 529 -5.02 6.31 -12.89
CA VAL A 529 -4.59 7.37 -13.81
C VAL A 529 -3.49 6.86 -14.72
N LYS A 530 -3.50 7.31 -15.98
CA LYS A 530 -2.42 7.15 -16.93
C LYS A 530 -2.05 8.51 -17.53
N LEU A 531 -0.78 8.88 -17.39
CA LEU A 531 -0.19 10.05 -18.04
C LEU A 531 0.53 9.60 -19.31
N THR A 532 0.36 10.34 -20.40
CA THR A 532 1.07 10.13 -21.67
C THR A 532 1.67 11.46 -22.12
N ALA A 533 3.00 11.61 -22.01
CA ALA A 533 3.70 12.73 -22.60
C ALA A 533 4.09 12.37 -24.05
N PHE A 534 3.51 13.09 -25.00
CA PHE A 534 3.79 12.88 -26.44
C PHE A 534 5.09 13.55 -26.85
N ASN A 535 5.35 14.71 -26.28
CA ASN A 535 6.54 15.53 -26.48
C ASN A 535 6.63 16.55 -25.33
N HIS A 536 7.56 17.49 -25.43
CA HIS A 536 7.79 18.52 -24.41
C HIS A 536 6.63 19.50 -24.22
N SER A 537 5.76 19.64 -25.23
CA SER A 537 4.65 20.61 -25.21
C SER A 537 3.28 19.98 -24.99
N ASN A 538 3.14 18.65 -25.08
CA ASN A 538 1.83 17.97 -25.03
C ASN A 538 1.78 16.79 -24.06
N LEU A 539 0.95 16.94 -23.02
CA LEU A 539 0.62 15.90 -22.05
C LEU A 539 -0.86 15.52 -22.17
N LEU A 540 -1.14 14.22 -22.11
CA LEU A 540 -2.49 13.68 -21.95
C LEU A 540 -2.59 12.99 -20.59
N PHE A 541 -3.65 13.32 -19.87
CA PHE A 541 -4.10 12.65 -18.67
C PHE A 541 -5.34 11.81 -19.00
N GLU A 542 -5.37 10.55 -18.56
CA GLU A 542 -6.50 9.64 -18.71
C GLU A 542 -6.83 9.00 -17.36
N TYR A 543 -8.06 9.12 -16.89
CA TYR A 543 -8.62 8.29 -15.82
C TYR A 543 -9.34 7.09 -16.44
N LYS A 544 -9.00 5.89 -15.98
CA LYS A 544 -9.53 4.64 -16.49
C LYS A 544 -10.13 3.81 -15.37
N LYS A 545 -11.32 3.26 -15.60
CA LYS A 545 -11.93 2.31 -14.65
C LYS A 545 -11.22 0.96 -14.67
N SER A 546 -11.02 0.37 -13.50
CA SER A 546 -10.38 -0.94 -13.34
C SER A 546 -11.23 -2.08 -13.90
N SER A 547 -12.55 -1.90 -14.00
CA SER A 547 -13.51 -2.92 -14.45
C SER A 547 -13.40 -3.25 -15.94
N ASN A 548 -13.08 -2.27 -16.80
CA ASN A 548 -13.02 -2.45 -18.26
C ASN A 548 -11.78 -1.83 -18.91
N GLY A 549 -10.99 -1.04 -18.18
CA GLY A 549 -9.83 -0.34 -18.71
C GLY A 549 -10.17 0.76 -19.73
N SER A 550 -11.42 1.20 -19.85
CA SER A 550 -11.84 2.31 -20.71
C SER A 550 -11.61 3.66 -20.03
N VAL A 551 -11.46 4.73 -20.82
CA VAL A 551 -11.25 6.10 -20.32
C VAL A 551 -12.60 6.74 -19.99
N TYR A 552 -12.74 7.30 -18.79
CA TYR A 552 -13.97 7.96 -18.32
C TYR A 552 -13.81 9.45 -18.06
N ASP A 553 -12.59 9.89 -17.78
CA ASP A 553 -12.24 11.30 -17.70
C ASP A 553 -10.84 11.52 -18.31
N SER A 554 -10.63 12.67 -18.92
CA SER A 554 -9.35 13.02 -19.52
C SER A 554 -9.20 14.52 -19.71
N PHE A 555 -7.94 14.96 -19.75
CA PHE A 555 -7.61 16.31 -20.19
C PHE A 555 -6.24 16.33 -20.87
N ARG A 556 -5.98 17.39 -21.63
CA ARG A 556 -4.71 17.66 -22.29
C ARG A 556 -4.15 19.00 -21.84
N ILE A 557 -2.83 19.05 -21.67
CA ILE A 557 -2.08 20.28 -21.49
C ILE A 557 -1.23 20.48 -22.75
N SER A 558 -1.42 21.60 -23.44
CA SER A 558 -0.64 22.01 -24.60
C SER A 558 -0.02 23.39 -24.34
N ARG A 559 1.29 23.43 -24.09
CA ARG A 559 2.01 24.66 -23.75
C ARG A 559 3.49 24.54 -24.06
N ASP A 560 4.17 25.67 -24.22
CA ASP A 560 5.61 25.72 -24.47
C ASP A 560 6.39 26.17 -23.25
N TYR A 561 7.73 26.08 -23.31
CA TYR A 561 8.60 26.49 -22.22
C TYR A 561 8.41 27.96 -21.80
N LYS A 562 8.12 28.85 -22.75
CA LYS A 562 7.81 30.26 -22.46
C LYS A 562 6.60 30.43 -21.53
N ASP A 563 5.61 29.54 -21.63
CA ASP A 563 4.41 29.59 -20.79
C ASP A 563 4.72 29.14 -19.37
N ILE A 564 5.69 28.23 -19.21
CA ILE A 564 6.22 27.83 -17.91
C ILE A 564 7.05 28.97 -17.29
N LEU A 565 7.74 29.80 -18.08
CA LEU A 565 8.51 30.94 -17.56
C LEU A 565 7.64 32.17 -17.23
N ALA A 566 6.54 32.38 -17.94
CA ALA A 566 5.69 33.57 -17.80
C ALA A 566 5.14 33.75 -16.39
N CYS A 567 5.19 34.97 -15.83
CA CYS A 567 4.72 35.22 -14.47
C CYS A 567 3.25 34.87 -14.25
N THR A 568 2.95 34.32 -13.08
CA THR A 568 1.57 34.12 -12.58
C THR A 568 1.45 34.66 -11.16
N MET A 569 0.23 34.73 -10.62
CA MET A 569 0.01 35.10 -9.22
C MET A 569 0.89 34.24 -8.30
N ASP A 570 1.63 34.87 -7.39
CA ASP A 570 2.60 34.26 -6.46
C ASP A 570 3.70 33.39 -7.12
N SER A 571 3.94 33.56 -8.43
CA SER A 571 5.04 32.94 -9.18
C SER A 571 5.58 33.91 -10.23
N CYS A 572 6.32 34.91 -9.74
CA CYS A 572 7.05 35.85 -10.58
C CYS A 572 8.43 36.12 -9.97
N PRO A 573 9.53 35.72 -10.64
CA PRO A 573 10.88 35.97 -10.16
C PRO A 573 11.20 37.47 -10.02
N SER A 574 12.12 37.82 -9.12
CA SER A 574 12.63 39.19 -8.98
C SER A 574 13.29 39.68 -10.27
N THR A 575 13.02 40.91 -10.66
CA THR A 575 13.64 41.58 -11.81
C THR A 575 14.53 42.73 -11.34
N THR A 576 15.51 43.12 -12.16
CA THR A 576 16.32 44.32 -11.97
C THR A 576 15.97 45.35 -13.04
N LEU A 577 16.03 46.64 -12.70
CA LEU A 577 15.84 47.74 -13.64
C LEU A 577 17.10 48.07 -14.45
N ALA A 578 18.23 47.42 -14.15
CA ALA A 578 19.46 47.60 -14.92
C ALA A 578 19.29 47.07 -16.35
N SER A 579 19.73 47.86 -17.35
CA SER A 579 19.57 47.61 -18.79
C SER A 579 20.91 47.48 -19.51
#